data_AF-A0A3D5Z8D9-F1
#
_entry.id   AF-A0A3D5Z8D9-F1
#
_cell.length_a   1.000
_cell.length_b   1.000
_cell.length_c   1.000
_cell.angle_alpha   90.00
_cell.angle_beta   90.00
_cell.angle_gamma   90.00
#
_symmetry.space_group_name_H-M   'P 1'
#
loop_
_entity.id
_entity.type
_entity.pdbx_description
1 polymer ?
#
loop_
_entity_poly.entity_id
_entity_poly.type
_entity_poly.pdbx_seq_one_letter_code
_entity_poly.pdbx_strand_id
1 'polypeptide(L)'
;MNININKDLEKIKLEDYIWYIYLFIVAFNLYSNYLEKQYITTGDTQARDKFRLINNIVLSVILVIYLIFLYAAFKDITDLKHNDSAMKKRLTTLAVIAALLFVIAGAITLYVSLKKPALDDEIAII
;
A
#
# COMPACT_ATOMS: atom_id res chain seq x y z
N MET A 1 -32.19 -17.26 -2.88
CA MET A 1 -30.99 -16.73 -2.20
C MET A 1 -30.64 -15.40 -2.87
N ASN A 2 -30.50 -14.32 -2.10
CA ASN A 2 -30.47 -12.95 -2.64
C ASN A 2 -29.06 -12.62 -3.18
N ILE A 3 -28.96 -12.28 -4.47
CA ILE A 3 -27.68 -12.09 -5.20
C ILE A 3 -26.78 -11.04 -4.55
N ASN A 4 -27.36 -10.04 -3.85
CA ASN A 4 -26.59 -9.01 -3.13
C ASN A 4 -25.81 -9.56 -1.94
N ILE A 5 -26.37 -10.53 -1.19
CA ILE A 5 -25.72 -11.07 0.01
C ILE A 5 -24.41 -11.79 -0.37
N ASN A 6 -24.40 -12.52 -1.48
CA ASN A 6 -23.19 -13.22 -1.93
C ASN A 6 -22.07 -12.24 -2.31
N LYS A 7 -22.40 -11.12 -2.99
CA LYS A 7 -21.41 -10.11 -3.37
C LYS A 7 -20.81 -9.40 -2.16
N ASP A 8 -21.62 -9.08 -1.16
CA ASP A 8 -21.15 -8.42 0.05
C ASP A 8 -20.25 -9.36 0.88
N LEU A 9 -20.59 -10.65 0.96
CA LEU A 9 -19.74 -11.66 1.60
C LEU A 9 -18.42 -11.88 0.88
N GLU A 10 -18.39 -11.79 -0.46
CA GLU A 10 -17.14 -11.87 -1.23
C GLU A 10 -16.23 -10.67 -0.97
N LYS A 11 -16.78 -9.46 -0.84
CA LYS A 11 -16.01 -8.26 -0.46
C LYS A 11 -15.36 -8.42 0.92
N ILE A 12 -16.12 -8.89 1.91
CA ILE A 12 -15.62 -9.10 3.28
C ILE A 12 -14.49 -10.14 3.29
N LYS A 13 -14.62 -11.25 2.55
CA LYS A 13 -13.56 -12.26 2.44
C LYS A 13 -12.28 -11.70 1.83
N LEU A 14 -12.39 -10.82 0.84
CA LEU A 14 -11.23 -10.14 0.26
C LEU A 14 -10.55 -9.22 1.29
N GLU A 15 -11.34 -8.47 2.07
CA GLU A 15 -10.83 -7.63 3.15
C GLU A 15 -10.10 -8.45 4.21
N ASP A 16 -10.68 -9.59 4.65
CA ASP A 16 -10.03 -10.52 5.58
C ASP A 16 -8.66 -10.99 5.07
N TYR A 17 -8.56 -11.31 3.78
CA TYR A 17 -7.29 -11.69 3.16
C TYR A 17 -6.26 -10.56 3.20
N ILE A 18 -6.68 -9.32 2.93
CA ILE A 18 -5.82 -8.13 3.03
C ILE A 18 -5.34 -7.92 4.47
N TRP A 19 -6.19 -8.15 5.47
CA TRP A 19 -5.78 -8.05 6.88
C TRP A 19 -4.68 -9.05 7.26
N TYR A 20 -4.73 -10.28 6.76
CA TYR A 20 -3.62 -11.22 6.94
C TYR A 20 -2.32 -10.73 6.30
N ILE A 21 -2.38 -10.11 5.12
CA ILE A 21 -1.20 -9.50 4.49
C ILE A 21 -0.64 -8.36 5.36
N TYR A 22 -1.49 -7.55 5.99
CA TYR A 22 -1.03 -6.50 6.89
C TYR A 22 -0.26 -7.03 8.11
N LEU A 23 -0.61 -8.21 8.64
CA LEU A 23 0.17 -8.84 9.71
C LEU A 23 1.60 -9.16 9.26
N PHE A 24 1.75 -9.69 8.03
CA PHE A 24 3.08 -9.93 7.45
C PHE A 24 3.84 -8.61 7.25
N ILE A 25 3.19 -7.59 6.69
CA ILE A 25 3.78 -6.25 6.50
C ILE A 25 4.33 -5.70 7.83
N VAL A 26 3.57 -5.81 8.91
CA VAL A 26 4.02 -5.35 10.24
C VAL A 26 5.27 -6.10 10.69
N ALA A 27 5.29 -7.43 10.57
CA ALA A 27 6.44 -8.23 10.96
C ALA A 27 7.70 -7.86 10.14
N PHE A 28 7.57 -7.72 8.83
CA PHE A 28 8.68 -7.33 7.96
C PHE A 28 9.17 -5.91 8.24
N ASN A 29 8.29 -4.96 8.52
CA ASN A 29 8.67 -3.60 8.91
C ASN A 29 9.43 -3.58 10.24
N LEU A 30 8.98 -4.35 11.24
CA LEU A 30 9.70 -4.45 12.51
C LEU A 30 11.09 -5.04 12.34
N TYR A 31 11.23 -6.07 11.50
CA TYR A 31 12.53 -6.66 11.19
C TYR A 31 13.43 -5.70 10.38
N SER A 32 12.86 -4.98 9.42
CA SER A 32 13.55 -3.92 8.67
C SER A 32 14.11 -2.84 9.61
N ASN A 33 13.30 -2.38 10.57
CA ASN A 33 13.73 -1.39 11.57
C ASN A 33 14.85 -1.92 12.48
N TYR A 34 14.84 -3.21 12.82
CA TYR A 34 15.93 -3.83 13.56
C TYR A 34 17.24 -3.80 12.77
N LEU A 35 17.20 -4.17 11.49
CA LEU A 35 18.37 -4.13 10.60
C LEU A 35 18.88 -2.70 10.36
N GLU A 36 17.97 -1.72 10.24
CA GLU A 36 18.34 -0.31 10.13
C GLU A 36 19.08 0.17 11.39
N LYS A 37 18.59 -0.17 12.59
CA LYS A 37 19.29 0.12 13.85
C LYS A 37 20.67 -0.55 13.91
N GLN A 38 20.78 -1.79 13.44
CA GLN A 38 22.06 -2.48 13.36
C GLN A 38 23.02 -1.73 12.43
N TYR A 39 22.58 -1.31 11.24
CA TYR A 39 23.40 -0.51 10.33
C TYR A 39 23.86 0.81 10.97
N ILE A 40 22.96 1.56 11.60
CA ILE A 40 23.29 2.85 12.23
C ILE A 40 24.33 2.68 13.35
N THR A 41 24.28 1.58 14.09
CA THR A 41 25.17 1.35 15.24
C THR A 41 26.50 0.72 14.87
N THR A 42 26.54 -0.12 13.82
CA THR A 42 27.72 -0.93 13.47
C THR A 42 28.38 -0.51 12.16
N GLY A 43 27.70 0.29 11.33
CA GLY A 43 28.13 0.59 9.97
C GLY A 43 27.98 -0.57 8.98
N ASP A 44 27.34 -1.69 9.38
CA ASP A 44 27.20 -2.89 8.56
C ASP A 44 26.36 -2.63 7.29
N THR A 45 27.05 -2.53 6.15
CA THR A 45 26.43 -2.30 4.85
C THR A 45 25.57 -3.47 4.37
N GLN A 46 25.79 -4.70 4.86
CA GLN A 46 24.90 -5.82 4.54
C GLN A 46 23.55 -5.65 5.25
N ALA A 47 23.54 -5.19 6.51
CA ALA A 47 22.32 -4.86 7.22
C ALA A 47 21.55 -3.75 6.48
N ARG A 48 22.29 -2.75 5.96
CA ARG A 48 21.74 -1.66 5.15
C ARG A 48 20.99 -2.16 3.92
N ASP A 49 21.65 -2.99 3.12
CA ASP A 49 21.09 -3.45 1.85
C ASP A 49 19.89 -4.38 2.09
N LYS A 50 19.93 -5.19 3.15
CA LYS A 50 18.80 -6.06 3.55
C LYS A 50 17.57 -5.25 3.98
N PHE A 51 17.72 -4.24 4.86
CA PHE A 51 16.54 -3.48 5.31
C PHE A 51 15.93 -2.66 4.16
N ARG A 52 16.77 -2.11 3.26
CA ARG A 52 16.30 -1.41 2.05
C ARG A 52 15.51 -2.32 1.13
N LEU A 53 16.03 -3.53 0.89
CA LEU A 53 15.32 -4.54 0.10
C LEU A 53 13.96 -4.86 0.72
N ILE A 54 13.92 -5.09 2.04
CA ILE A 54 12.67 -5.38 2.75
C ILE A 54 11.69 -4.20 2.63
N ASN A 55 12.13 -2.97 2.88
CA ASN A 55 11.28 -1.78 2.74
C ASN A 55 10.74 -1.62 1.32
N ASN A 56 11.56 -1.84 0.29
CA ASN A 56 11.12 -1.79 -1.10
C ASN A 56 10.07 -2.85 -1.43
N ILE A 57 10.25 -4.08 -0.93
CA ILE A 57 9.26 -5.17 -1.07
C ILE A 57 7.96 -4.79 -0.37
N VAL A 58 8.03 -4.33 0.89
CA VAL A 58 6.84 -3.95 1.66
C VAL A 58 6.08 -2.81 0.99
N LEU A 59 6.77 -1.75 0.57
CA LEU A 59 6.16 -0.63 -0.16
C LEU A 59 5.51 -1.07 -1.48
N SER A 60 6.13 -2.02 -2.19
CA SER A 60 5.55 -2.59 -3.41
C SER A 60 4.27 -3.37 -3.13
N VAL A 61 4.25 -4.20 -2.09
CA VAL A 61 3.05 -4.95 -1.67
C VAL A 61 1.94 -4.00 -1.24
N ILE A 62 2.25 -2.96 -0.46
CA ILE A 62 1.27 -1.93 -0.06
C ILE A 62 0.69 -1.21 -1.27
N LEU A 63 1.52 -0.86 -2.26
CA LEU A 63 1.06 -0.21 -3.48
C LEU A 63 0.09 -1.10 -4.28
N VAL A 64 0.34 -2.41 -4.34
CA VAL A 64 -0.58 -3.37 -4.95
C VAL A 64 -1.92 -3.42 -4.21
N ILE A 65 -1.91 -3.40 -2.88
CA ILE A 65 -3.16 -3.32 -2.08
C ILE A 65 -3.92 -2.02 -2.39
N TYR A 66 -3.23 -0.88 -2.50
CA TYR A 66 -3.87 0.39 -2.87
C TYR A 66 -4.46 0.36 -4.28
N LEU A 67 -3.82 -0.32 -5.24
CA LEU A 67 -4.38 -0.52 -6.58
C LEU A 67 -5.65 -1.39 -6.52
N ILE A 68 -5.69 -2.42 -5.67
CA ILE A 68 -6.91 -3.24 -5.45
C ILE A 68 -8.04 -2.37 -4.89
N PHE A 69 -7.76 -1.53 -3.90
CA PHE A 69 -8.78 -0.61 -3.35
C PHE A 69 -9.24 0.44 -4.35
N LEU A 70 -8.33 0.98 -5.17
CA LEU A 70 -8.68 1.90 -6.24
C LEU A 70 -9.60 1.22 -7.27
N TYR A 71 -9.30 -0.01 -7.66
CA TYR A 71 -10.16 -0.79 -8.55
C TYR A 71 -11.54 -1.03 -7.94
N ALA A 72 -11.62 -1.41 -6.65
CA ALA A 72 -12.88 -1.61 -5.95
C ALA A 72 -13.71 -0.30 -5.90
N ALA A 73 -13.08 0.83 -5.60
CA ALA A 73 -13.75 2.13 -5.56
C ALA A 73 -14.26 2.56 -6.95
N PHE A 74 -13.50 2.30 -8.03
CA PHE A 74 -13.96 2.54 -9.40
C PHE A 74 -15.12 1.62 -9.80
N LYS A 75 -15.13 0.38 -9.33
CA LYS A 75 -16.28 -0.50 -9.54
C LYS A 75 -17.52 0.06 -8.83
N ASP A 76 -17.38 0.51 -7.59
CA ASP A 76 -18.50 1.08 -6.84
C ASP A 76 -19.05 2.36 -7.48
N ILE A 77 -18.21 3.22 -8.08
CA ILE A 77 -18.69 4.42 -8.79
C ILE A 77 -19.39 4.10 -10.11
N THR A 78 -18.97 3.04 -10.82
CA THR A 78 -19.60 2.60 -12.07
C THR A 78 -20.93 1.87 -11.84
N ASP A 79 -21.10 1.25 -10.67
CA ASP A 79 -22.35 0.59 -10.26
C ASP A 79 -23.41 1.59 -9.72
N LEU A 80 -23.11 2.89 -9.63
CA LEU A 80 -24.07 3.91 -9.19
C LEU A 80 -25.24 4.06 -10.17
N LYS A 81 -26.46 4.01 -9.64
CA LYS A 81 -27.69 4.20 -10.44
C LYS A 81 -28.12 5.65 -10.45
N HIS A 82 -28.85 6.06 -11.50
CA HIS A 82 -29.36 7.42 -11.61
C HIS A 82 -30.29 7.80 -10.43
N ASN A 83 -31.06 6.84 -9.91
CA ASN A 83 -31.95 7.00 -8.76
C ASN A 83 -31.27 6.83 -7.39
N ASP A 84 -29.96 6.57 -7.33
CA ASP A 84 -29.24 6.55 -6.05
C ASP A 84 -29.21 7.94 -5.39
N SER A 85 -29.22 7.95 -4.06
CA SER A 85 -29.25 9.18 -3.27
C SER A 85 -28.01 10.05 -3.52
N ALA A 86 -28.19 11.37 -3.41
CA ALA A 86 -27.09 12.33 -3.55
C ALA A 86 -25.95 12.06 -2.56
N MET A 87 -26.29 11.60 -1.34
CA MET A 87 -25.30 11.22 -0.32
C MET A 87 -24.47 10.01 -0.76
N LYS A 88 -25.11 8.95 -1.27
CA LYS A 88 -24.40 7.76 -1.74
C LYS A 88 -23.43 8.09 -2.89
N LYS A 89 -23.89 8.89 -3.85
CA LYS A 89 -23.05 9.38 -4.96
C LYS A 89 -21.83 10.14 -4.44
N ARG A 90 -22.04 11.10 -3.53
CA ARG A 90 -20.95 11.92 -2.94
C ARG A 90 -19.92 11.07 -2.19
N LEU A 91 -20.36 10.15 -1.33
CA LEU A 91 -19.46 9.29 -0.57
C LEU A 91 -18.65 8.36 -1.49
N THR A 92 -19.28 7.81 -2.52
CA THR A 92 -18.60 6.93 -3.49
C THR A 92 -17.55 7.71 -4.30
N THR A 93 -17.85 8.93 -4.74
CA THR A 93 -16.87 9.80 -5.40
C THR A 93 -15.69 10.12 -4.47
N LEU A 94 -15.94 10.46 -3.21
CA LEU A 94 -14.88 10.74 -2.24
C LEU A 94 -14.00 9.52 -1.99
N ALA A 95 -14.58 8.31 -1.94
CA ALA A 95 -13.82 7.07 -1.80
C ALA A 95 -12.85 6.84 -2.96
N VAL A 96 -13.28 7.11 -4.21
CA VAL A 96 -12.40 7.04 -5.39
C VAL A 96 -11.25 8.04 -5.30
N ILE A 97 -11.55 9.30 -4.93
CA ILE A 97 -10.53 10.34 -4.78
C ILE A 97 -9.51 9.93 -3.71
N ALA A 98 -9.97 9.44 -2.56
CA ALA A 98 -9.10 8.96 -1.50
C ALA A 98 -8.19 7.82 -1.97
N ALA A 99 -8.75 6.79 -2.62
CA ALA A 99 -7.99 5.67 -3.13
C ALA A 99 -6.93 6.11 -4.17
N LEU A 100 -7.27 7.07 -5.05
CA LEU A 100 -6.34 7.60 -6.03
C LEU A 100 -5.16 8.33 -5.36
N LEU A 101 -5.43 9.13 -4.33
CA LEU A 101 -4.40 9.81 -3.56
C LEU A 101 -3.45 8.82 -2.87
N PHE A 102 -3.97 7.72 -2.31
CA PHE A 102 -3.14 6.66 -1.73
C PHE A 102 -2.23 5.98 -2.75
N VAL A 103 -2.73 5.69 -3.96
CA VAL A 103 -1.91 5.12 -5.04
C VAL A 103 -0.80 6.08 -5.46
N ILE A 104 -1.12 7.36 -5.65
CA ILE A 104 -0.12 8.39 -6.02
C ILE A 104 0.95 8.51 -4.93
N ALA A 105 0.54 8.65 -3.66
CA ALA A 105 1.47 8.73 -2.54
C ALA A 105 2.36 7.48 -2.45
N GLY A 106 1.77 6.29 -2.53
CA GLY A 106 2.50 5.02 -2.48
C GLY A 106 3.51 4.87 -3.63
N ALA A 107 3.13 5.27 -4.85
CA ALA A 107 4.02 5.22 -6.01
C ALA A 107 5.21 6.18 -5.85
N ILE A 108 4.97 7.41 -5.37
CA ILE A 108 6.03 8.38 -5.09
C ILE A 108 6.97 7.84 -3.99
N THR A 109 6.42 7.34 -2.88
CA THR A 109 7.23 6.78 -1.79
C THR A 109 8.09 5.61 -2.25
N LEU A 110 7.54 4.69 -3.05
CA LEU A 110 8.29 3.58 -3.63
C LEU A 110 9.40 4.08 -4.57
N TYR A 111 9.09 5.03 -5.45
CA TYR A 111 10.09 5.61 -6.36
C TYR A 111 11.27 6.23 -5.59
N VAL A 112 10.99 7.02 -4.55
CA VAL A 112 12.02 7.62 -3.68
C VAL A 112 12.86 6.52 -3.01
N SER A 113 12.22 5.47 -2.48
CA SER A 113 12.91 4.36 -1.82
C SER A 113 13.84 3.60 -2.78
N LEU A 114 13.44 3.42 -4.04
CA LEU A 114 14.26 2.79 -5.08
C LEU A 114 15.44 3.66 -5.53
N LYS A 115 15.34 4.99 -5.44
CA LYS A 115 16.42 5.92 -5.81
C LYS A 115 17.37 6.26 -4.68
N LYS A 116 16.95 6.07 -3.42
CA LYS A 116 17.78 6.35 -2.23
C LYS A 116 19.18 5.73 -2.26
N PRO A 117 19.39 4.47 -2.70
CA PRO A 117 20.74 3.91 -2.80
C PRO A 117 21.68 4.71 -3.72
N ALA A 118 21.20 5.12 -4.90
CA ALA A 118 21.99 5.90 -5.85
C ALA A 118 22.35 7.29 -5.30
N LEU A 119 21.45 7.92 -4.54
CA LEU A 119 21.72 9.21 -3.89
C LEU A 119 22.79 9.09 -2.81
N ASP A 120 22.74 8.05 -1.97
CA ASP A 120 23.74 7.87 -0.93
C ASP A 120 25.14 7.61 -1.52
N ASP A 121 25.21 6.91 -2.66
CA ASP A 121 26.47 6.66 -3.36
C ASP A 121 26.98 7.91 -4.11
N GLU A 122 26.10 8.78 -4.60
CA GLU A 122 26.46 10.08 -5.22
C GLU A 122 26.91 11.13 -4.20
N ILE A 123 26.34 11.12 -2.99
CA ILE A 123 26.67 12.08 -1.92
C ILE A 123 27.87 11.58 -1.08
N ALA A 124 28.23 10.29 -1.16
CA ALA A 124 29.34 9.69 -0.41
C ALA A 124 30.77 10.05 -0.90
N ILE A 125 30.93 11.10 -1.72
CA ILE A 125 32.25 11.61 -2.11
C ILE A 125 32.27 13.14 -2.05
N ILE A 126 32.30 13.71 -0.84
CA ILE A 126 33.15 14.86 -0.41
C ILE A 126 33.44 14.70 1.08
#